data_AF-A0A8D8JIV8-F1
#
_entry.id   AF-A0A8D8JIV8-F1
#
_cell.length_a   1.000
_cell.length_b   1.000
_cell.length_c   1.000
_cell.angle_alpha   90.00
_cell.angle_beta   90.00
_cell.angle_gamma   90.00
#
_symmetry.space_group_name_H-M   'P 1'
#
loop_
_entity.id
_entity.type
_entity.pdbx_description
1 polymer ?
#
loop_
_entity_poly.entity_id
_entity_poly.type
_entity_poly.pdbx_seq_one_letter_code
_entity_poly.pdbx_strand_id
1 'polypeptide(L)'
;MFITMDRIVLLDSAPVMSSRGRKDFIIGEMDDLRRILLLFNTCHVLIVMLEDDFNINFIRLLLCAEMMIQKEQKNAHHLSPRLVFVKNKCEPKKSNFQEVAAYENIYKQLFNGSKLKIFSSEEDCERLNMVALPDLSDDSLLTTDAERLASVEQLRQRIFMSPKYVANEAHEGFNEKMWSQLVTTVLEEHHNNYFLRKYENLSEKYNLHNHINVAESASKEKNYLSFIDT
;
A
#
# COMPACT_ATOMS: atom_id res chain seq x y z
N MET A 1 6.86 -15.44 -4.88
CA MET A 1 6.81 -15.07 -6.31
C MET A 1 6.30 -16.26 -7.09
N PHE A 2 5.36 -16.03 -8.00
CA PHE A 2 4.82 -17.04 -8.90
C PHE A 2 4.80 -16.48 -10.33
N ILE A 3 5.05 -17.31 -11.33
CA ILE A 3 5.04 -16.90 -12.75
C ILE A 3 4.03 -17.77 -13.49
N THR A 4 3.06 -17.16 -14.15
CA THR A 4 2.04 -17.87 -14.94
C THR A 4 2.58 -18.35 -16.29
N MET A 5 1.84 -19.23 -16.96
CA MET A 5 2.15 -19.67 -18.34
C MET A 5 2.16 -18.49 -19.32
N ASP A 6 1.31 -17.48 -19.09
CA ASP A 6 1.25 -16.24 -19.88
C ASP A 6 2.36 -15.23 -19.51
N ARG A 7 3.41 -15.68 -18.79
CA ARG A 7 4.58 -14.88 -18.41
C ARG A 7 4.22 -13.68 -17.53
N ILE A 8 3.25 -13.87 -16.63
CA ILE A 8 2.84 -12.85 -15.66
C ILE A 8 3.49 -13.16 -14.32
N VAL A 9 4.24 -12.20 -13.79
CA VAL A 9 4.88 -12.32 -12.48
C VAL A 9 3.92 -11.81 -11.41
N LEU A 10 3.57 -12.69 -10.47
CA LEU A 10 2.74 -12.39 -9.31
C LEU A 10 3.62 -12.36 -8.06
N LEU A 11 3.55 -11.23 -7.34
CA LEU A 11 4.25 -11.00 -6.08
C LEU A 11 3.22 -10.92 -4.97
N ASP A 12 3.28 -11.90 -4.06
CA ASP A 12 2.55 -11.85 -2.82
C ASP A 12 3.39 -11.13 -1.75
N SER A 13 2.75 -10.29 -0.97
CA SER A 13 3.37 -9.44 0.04
C SER A 13 2.81 -9.80 1.41
N ALA A 14 3.68 -9.80 2.43
CA ALA A 14 3.20 -9.91 3.80
C ALA A 14 2.23 -8.75 4.14
N PRO A 15 1.30 -8.97 5.09
CA PRO A 15 0.33 -7.95 5.49
C PRO A 15 1.02 -6.69 6.04
N VAL A 16 0.55 -5.54 5.56
CA VAL A 16 1.02 -4.21 5.95
C VAL A 16 0.29 -3.75 7.22
N MET A 17 0.96 -2.96 8.07
CA MET A 17 0.45 -2.40 9.32
C MET A 17 0.04 -3.44 10.38
N SER A 18 0.53 -4.68 10.25
CA SER A 18 0.27 -5.78 11.20
C SER A 18 1.03 -5.62 12.54
N SER A 19 1.93 -4.64 12.66
CA SER A 19 2.73 -4.39 13.85
C SER A 19 2.13 -3.35 14.82
N ARG A 20 0.97 -2.75 14.50
CA ARG A 20 0.39 -1.60 15.23
C ARG A 20 0.16 -1.80 16.73
N GLY A 21 -0.02 -3.04 17.18
CA GLY A 21 -0.17 -3.36 18.61
C GLY A 21 1.11 -3.78 19.32
N ARG A 22 2.25 -3.81 18.61
CA ARG A 22 3.54 -4.27 19.15
C ARG A 22 4.43 -3.10 19.55
N LYS A 23 5.31 -3.30 20.54
CA LYS A 23 6.28 -2.29 20.99
C LYS A 23 7.17 -1.77 19.85
N ASP A 24 7.39 -2.59 18.83
CA ASP A 24 8.23 -2.28 17.68
C ASP A 24 7.43 -1.82 16.44
N PHE A 25 6.26 -1.19 16.63
CA PHE A 25 5.37 -0.78 15.54
C PHE A 25 6.08 0.10 14.48
N ILE A 26 7.02 0.94 14.92
CA ILE A 26 7.87 1.80 14.07
C ILE A 26 8.75 1.01 13.11
N ILE A 27 9.39 -0.07 13.60
CA ILE A 27 10.24 -0.93 12.78
C ILE A 27 9.36 -1.58 11.71
N GLY A 28 8.18 -2.09 12.12
CA GLY A 28 7.23 -2.66 11.18
C GLY A 28 6.72 -1.66 10.13
N GLU A 29 6.43 -0.42 10.52
CA GLU A 29 6.01 0.62 9.58
C GLU A 29 7.10 0.99 8.58
N MET A 30 8.36 1.02 9.02
CA MET A 30 9.52 1.25 8.15
C MET A 30 9.73 0.11 7.16
N ASP A 31 9.57 -1.14 7.60
CA ASP A 31 9.64 -2.31 6.72
C ASP A 31 8.48 -2.33 5.71
N ASP A 32 7.29 -1.90 6.13
CA ASP A 32 6.14 -1.73 5.24
C ASP A 32 6.39 -0.63 4.20
N LEU A 33 6.95 0.51 4.60
CA LEU A 33 7.35 1.58 3.67
C LEU A 33 8.36 1.09 2.64
N ARG A 34 9.41 0.38 3.07
CA ARG A 34 10.41 -0.21 2.17
C ARG A 34 9.77 -1.18 1.17
N ARG A 35 8.81 -1.98 1.63
CA ARG A 35 8.09 -2.93 0.78
C ARG A 35 7.20 -2.23 -0.24
N ILE A 36 6.41 -1.24 0.18
CA ILE A 36 5.57 -0.46 -0.72
C ILE A 36 6.43 0.27 -1.76
N LEU A 37 7.54 0.87 -1.33
CA LEU A 37 8.48 1.56 -2.22
C LEU A 37 9.05 0.61 -3.29
N LEU A 38 9.42 -0.62 -2.91
CA LEU A 38 9.86 -1.65 -3.85
C LEU A 38 8.78 -1.91 -4.90
N LEU A 39 7.54 -2.14 -4.46
CA LEU A 39 6.41 -2.47 -5.33
C LEU A 39 6.05 -1.30 -6.25
N PHE A 40 6.12 -0.05 -5.76
CA PHE A 40 5.91 1.15 -6.57
C PHE A 40 6.94 1.31 -7.70
N ASN A 41 8.16 0.83 -7.50
CA ASN A 41 9.20 0.95 -8.51
C ASN A 41 9.25 -0.25 -9.47
N THR A 42 8.72 -1.41 -9.09
CA THR A 42 8.94 -2.69 -9.79
C THR A 42 7.67 -3.35 -10.34
N CYS A 43 6.47 -2.87 -9.98
CA CYS A 43 5.20 -3.44 -10.44
C CYS A 43 4.47 -2.54 -11.44
N HIS A 44 3.75 -3.16 -12.37
CA HIS A 44 2.83 -2.47 -13.29
C HIS A 44 1.46 -2.23 -12.64
N VAL A 45 1.01 -3.17 -11.81
CA VAL A 45 -0.27 -3.13 -11.11
C VAL A 45 -0.01 -3.48 -9.65
N LEU A 46 -0.57 -2.70 -8.74
CA LEU A 46 -0.57 -2.99 -7.31
C LEU A 46 -2.02 -3.20 -6.87
N ILE A 47 -2.32 -4.40 -6.38
CA ILE A 47 -3.62 -4.75 -5.82
C ILE A 47 -3.61 -4.36 -4.35
N VAL A 48 -4.55 -3.49 -3.97
CA VAL A 48 -4.75 -3.06 -2.59
C VAL A 48 -5.99 -3.75 -2.06
N MET A 49 -5.80 -4.76 -1.22
CA MET A 49 -6.89 -5.45 -0.55
C MET A 49 -7.38 -4.62 0.64
N LEU A 50 -8.67 -4.32 0.68
CA LEU A 50 -9.35 -3.58 1.74
C LEU A 50 -10.48 -4.44 2.30
N GLU A 51 -10.61 -4.54 3.62
CA GLU A 51 -11.83 -5.08 4.26
C GLU A 51 -12.79 -3.95 4.63
N ASP A 52 -12.26 -2.83 5.12
CA ASP A 52 -13.02 -1.61 5.42
C ASP A 52 -13.08 -0.66 4.22
N ASP A 53 -14.13 0.17 4.16
CA ASP A 53 -14.30 1.19 3.10
C ASP A 53 -13.17 2.23 3.07
N PHE A 54 -12.58 2.52 4.22
CA PHE A 54 -11.61 3.60 4.34
C PHE A 54 -10.60 3.38 5.47
N ASN A 55 -9.31 3.47 5.14
CA ASN A 55 -8.22 3.45 6.12
C ASN A 55 -7.24 4.59 5.85
N ILE A 56 -7.43 5.72 6.53
CA ILE A 56 -6.58 6.91 6.41
C ILE A 56 -5.10 6.61 6.65
N ASN A 57 -4.79 5.69 7.55
CA ASN A 57 -3.42 5.40 7.88
C ASN A 57 -2.71 4.66 6.77
N PHE A 58 -3.40 3.73 6.13
CA PHE A 58 -2.87 3.03 4.96
C PHE A 58 -2.69 3.98 3.78
N ILE A 59 -3.64 4.88 3.55
CA ILE A 59 -3.51 5.92 2.51
C ILE A 59 -2.30 6.82 2.77
N ARG A 60 -2.11 7.26 4.02
CA ARG A 60 -0.92 8.03 4.41
C ARG A 60 0.36 7.25 4.15
N LEU A 61 0.39 5.96 4.43
CA LEU A 61 1.54 5.10 4.17
C LEU A 61 1.88 5.05 2.66
N LEU A 62 0.87 4.90 1.80
CA LEU A 62 1.04 4.94 0.35
C LEU A 62 1.60 6.29 -0.13
N LEU A 63 1.04 7.41 0.34
CA LEU A 63 1.49 8.75 -0.03
C LEU A 63 2.91 9.03 0.49
N CYS A 64 3.24 8.59 1.71
CA CYS A 64 4.59 8.66 2.25
C CYS A 64 5.58 7.88 1.38
N ALA A 65 5.24 6.64 1.00
CA ALA A 65 6.08 5.84 0.13
C ALA A 65 6.28 6.51 -1.24
N GLU A 66 5.23 7.11 -1.81
CA GLU A 66 5.35 7.88 -3.06
C GLU A 66 6.34 9.04 -2.93
N MET A 67 6.26 9.82 -1.85
CA MET A 67 7.17 10.94 -1.60
C MET A 67 8.64 10.50 -1.47
N MET A 68 8.87 9.24 -1.09
CA MET A 68 10.22 8.66 -0.94
C MET A 68 10.83 8.22 -2.28
N ILE A 69 10.08 8.19 -3.37
CA ILE A 69 10.57 7.86 -4.71
C ILE A 69 11.46 9.01 -5.22
N GLN A 70 12.76 8.75 -5.38
CA GLN A 70 13.73 9.73 -5.86
C GLN A 70 13.78 9.76 -7.40
N LYS A 71 12.82 10.47 -8.03
CA LYS A 71 12.67 10.54 -9.50
C LYS A 71 13.77 11.30 -10.24
N GLU A 72 14.73 11.92 -9.54
CA GLU A 72 15.75 12.79 -10.13
C GLU A 72 16.99 12.05 -10.65
N GLN A 73 17.11 10.74 -10.39
CA GLN A 73 18.14 9.94 -11.02
C GLN A 73 17.73 9.67 -12.47
N LYS A 74 18.39 10.33 -13.42
CA LYS A 74 18.14 10.30 -14.88
C LYS A 74 18.12 8.90 -15.52
N ASN A 75 18.43 7.84 -14.75
CA ASN A 75 18.50 6.45 -15.18
C ASN A 75 17.55 5.52 -14.39
N ALA A 76 16.73 6.06 -13.47
CA ALA A 76 15.91 5.22 -12.60
C ALA A 76 14.59 4.83 -13.30
N HIS A 77 14.59 3.63 -13.86
CA HIS A 77 13.46 3.03 -14.56
C HIS A 77 12.34 2.65 -13.57
N HIS A 78 11.52 3.60 -13.16
CA HIS A 78 10.41 3.32 -12.24
C HIS A 78 9.12 3.01 -13.00
N LEU A 79 8.51 1.86 -12.68
CA LEU A 79 7.27 1.39 -13.33
C LEU A 79 6.01 2.17 -12.93
N SER A 80 5.97 2.75 -11.72
CA SER A 80 4.84 3.54 -11.19
C SER A 80 3.48 2.84 -11.40
N PRO A 81 3.09 1.91 -10.52
CA PRO A 81 1.96 1.02 -10.76
C PRO A 81 0.63 1.76 -10.84
N ARG A 82 -0.28 1.14 -11.57
CA ARG A 82 -1.72 1.36 -11.40
C ARG A 82 -2.19 0.68 -10.11
N LEU A 83 -2.88 1.42 -9.26
CA LEU A 83 -3.49 0.89 -8.05
C LEU A 83 -4.88 0.36 -8.41
N VAL A 84 -5.16 -0.88 -8.01
CA VAL A 84 -6.49 -1.50 -8.08
C VAL A 84 -6.92 -1.78 -6.65
N PHE A 85 -7.91 -1.05 -6.16
CA PHE A 85 -8.50 -1.29 -4.86
C PHE A 85 -9.49 -2.45 -4.93
N VAL A 86 -9.38 -3.40 -4.02
CA VAL A 86 -10.25 -4.56 -3.96
C VAL A 86 -10.90 -4.59 -2.59
N LYS A 87 -12.20 -4.27 -2.54
CA LYS A 87 -12.99 -4.40 -1.32
C LYS A 87 -13.39 -5.86 -1.15
N ASN A 88 -12.76 -6.54 -0.22
CA ASN A 88 -12.95 -7.95 0.05
C ASN A 88 -14.09 -8.17 1.04
N LYS A 89 -14.68 -9.39 1.04
CA LYS A 89 -15.75 -9.79 1.96
C LYS A 89 -16.93 -8.81 1.97
N CYS A 90 -17.27 -8.26 0.81
CA CYS A 90 -18.43 -7.38 0.68
C CYS A 90 -19.71 -8.14 1.04
N GLU A 91 -20.52 -7.57 1.94
CA GLU A 91 -21.88 -8.06 2.11
C GLU A 91 -22.68 -7.82 0.82
N PRO A 92 -23.52 -8.77 0.39
CA PRO A 92 -24.39 -8.60 -0.78
C PRO A 92 -25.49 -7.55 -0.59
N LYS A 93 -25.57 -6.90 0.60
CA LYS A 93 -26.52 -5.80 0.82
C LYS A 93 -26.21 -4.65 -0.14
N LYS A 94 -27.27 -4.05 -0.69
CA LYS A 94 -27.22 -2.92 -1.62
C LYS A 94 -26.27 -1.84 -1.08
N SER A 95 -25.08 -1.76 -1.66
CA SER A 95 -24.17 -0.65 -1.45
C SER A 95 -24.96 0.64 -1.69
N ASN A 96 -25.06 1.48 -0.66
CA ASN A 96 -25.71 2.76 -0.80
C ASN A 96 -24.85 3.61 -1.75
N PHE A 97 -25.36 3.92 -2.95
CA PHE A 97 -24.62 4.70 -3.95
C PHE A 97 -24.09 6.03 -3.39
N GLN A 98 -24.77 6.60 -2.40
CA GLN A 98 -24.35 7.83 -1.74
C GLN A 98 -23.13 7.63 -0.84
N GLU A 99 -23.05 6.53 -0.09
CA GLU A 99 -21.86 6.17 0.69
C GLU A 99 -20.69 5.86 -0.24
N VAL A 100 -20.99 5.24 -1.39
CA VAL A 100 -19.98 4.93 -2.39
C VAL A 100 -19.34 6.20 -2.94
N ALA A 101 -20.18 7.14 -3.38
CA ALA A 101 -19.71 8.43 -3.90
C ALA A 101 -18.96 9.24 -2.83
N ALA A 102 -19.38 9.17 -1.57
CA ALA A 102 -18.73 9.87 -0.46
C ALA A 102 -17.29 9.38 -0.23
N TYR A 103 -17.07 8.05 -0.16
CA TYR A 103 -15.71 7.53 0.03
C TYR A 103 -14.84 7.81 -1.20
N GLU A 104 -15.37 7.67 -2.42
CA GLU A 104 -14.60 7.95 -3.64
C GLU A 104 -14.10 9.40 -3.67
N ASN A 105 -14.95 10.34 -3.22
CA ASN A 105 -14.57 11.74 -3.11
C ASN A 105 -13.44 11.98 -2.10
N ILE A 106 -13.45 11.26 -0.96
CA ILE A 106 -12.36 11.32 0.03
C ILE A 106 -11.05 10.82 -0.60
N TYR A 107 -11.06 9.69 -1.30
CA TYR A 107 -9.86 9.20 -2.01
C TYR A 107 -9.37 10.22 -3.05
N LYS A 108 -10.25 10.78 -3.87
CA LYS A 108 -9.89 11.83 -4.83
C LYS A 108 -9.19 13.02 -4.18
N GLN A 109 -9.70 13.48 -3.03
CA GLN A 109 -9.12 14.60 -2.31
C GLN A 109 -7.76 14.26 -1.69
N LEU A 110 -7.61 13.06 -1.12
CA LEU A 110 -6.36 12.64 -0.47
C LEU A 110 -5.23 12.38 -1.47
N PHE A 111 -5.57 11.83 -2.64
CA PHE A 111 -4.63 11.60 -3.73
C PHE A 111 -4.52 12.81 -4.67
N ASN A 112 -5.12 13.95 -4.33
CA ASN A 112 -4.97 15.16 -5.13
C ASN A 112 -3.50 15.59 -5.13
N GLY A 113 -2.91 15.73 -6.32
CA GLY A 113 -1.48 16.02 -6.50
C GLY A 113 -0.55 14.80 -6.39
N SER A 114 -1.09 13.61 -6.08
CA SER A 114 -0.35 12.35 -6.23
C SER A 114 -0.17 12.00 -7.71
N LYS A 115 0.95 11.35 -8.02
CA LYS A 115 1.26 10.76 -9.33
C LYS A 115 0.84 9.30 -9.40
N LEU A 116 0.26 8.73 -8.34
CA LEU A 116 -0.25 7.37 -8.32
C LEU A 116 -1.49 7.24 -9.20
N LYS A 117 -1.51 6.20 -10.02
CA LYS A 117 -2.60 5.92 -10.96
C LYS A 117 -3.73 5.17 -10.26
N ILE A 118 -4.64 5.91 -9.61
CA ILE A 118 -5.74 5.33 -8.81
C ILE A 118 -7.08 5.24 -9.55
N PHE A 119 -7.21 5.85 -10.72
CA PHE A 119 -8.46 5.91 -11.47
C PHE A 119 -8.58 4.77 -12.48
N SER A 120 -9.83 4.38 -12.74
CA SER A 120 -10.17 3.31 -13.68
C SER A 120 -9.82 3.64 -15.14
N SER A 121 -10.00 4.91 -15.51
CA SER A 121 -9.57 5.50 -16.79
C SER A 121 -8.72 6.73 -16.49
N GLU A 122 -7.61 6.89 -17.23
CA GLU A 122 -6.76 8.08 -17.13
C GLU A 122 -7.41 9.31 -17.77
N GLU A 123 -8.28 9.11 -18.76
CA GLU A 123 -8.94 10.20 -19.49
C GLU A 123 -10.06 10.83 -18.67
N ASP A 124 -10.87 10.01 -18.00
CA ASP A 124 -12.07 10.50 -17.33
C ASP A 124 -11.86 10.81 -15.85
N CYS A 125 -10.87 10.23 -15.16
CA CYS A 125 -10.57 10.47 -13.71
C CYS A 125 -11.80 10.51 -12.76
N GLU A 126 -12.95 9.99 -13.21
CA GLU A 126 -14.24 10.13 -12.53
C GLU A 126 -14.45 9.03 -11.50
N ARG A 127 -13.90 7.84 -11.73
CA ARG A 127 -14.15 6.67 -10.88
C ARG A 127 -12.86 6.04 -10.39
N LEU A 128 -12.83 5.75 -9.10
CA LEU A 128 -11.74 5.02 -8.47
C LEU A 128 -11.62 3.65 -9.15
N ASN A 129 -10.40 3.16 -9.31
CA ASN A 129 -10.16 1.82 -9.81
C ASN A 129 -10.42 0.81 -8.71
N MET A 130 -11.70 0.55 -8.44
CA MET A 130 -12.15 -0.32 -7.36
C MET A 130 -12.97 -1.50 -7.89
N VAL A 131 -12.76 -2.67 -7.29
CA VAL A 131 -13.54 -3.89 -7.51
C VAL A 131 -14.04 -4.40 -6.17
N ALA A 132 -15.32 -4.76 -6.09
CA ALA A 132 -15.89 -5.41 -4.92
C ALA A 132 -15.85 -6.93 -5.12
N LEU A 133 -15.28 -7.64 -4.14
CA LEU A 133 -15.36 -9.09 -4.05
C LEU A 133 -16.29 -9.47 -2.89
N PRO A 134 -17.30 -10.32 -3.13
CA PRO A 134 -18.10 -10.88 -2.05
C PRO A 134 -17.25 -11.80 -1.17
N ASP A 135 -17.80 -12.23 -0.04
CA ASP A 135 -17.18 -13.31 0.71
C ASP A 135 -17.15 -14.58 -0.15
N LEU A 136 -15.94 -15.05 -0.44
CA LEU A 136 -15.67 -16.24 -1.25
C LEU A 136 -15.62 -17.52 -0.40
N SER A 137 -15.83 -17.43 0.92
CA SER A 137 -15.92 -18.60 1.78
C SER A 137 -17.12 -19.48 1.41
N ASP A 138 -16.94 -20.80 1.46
CA ASP A 138 -18.00 -21.77 1.14
C ASP A 138 -19.20 -21.69 2.09
N ASP A 139 -19.03 -21.07 3.26
CA ASP A 139 -20.07 -20.85 4.28
C ASP A 139 -21.00 -19.65 3.97
N SER A 140 -20.73 -18.89 2.92
CA SER A 140 -21.53 -17.72 2.54
C SER A 140 -22.85 -18.13 1.89
N LEU A 141 -23.88 -18.35 2.71
CA LEU A 141 -25.26 -18.65 2.27
C LEU A 141 -25.91 -17.53 1.44
N LEU A 142 -25.28 -16.35 1.37
CA LEU A 142 -25.85 -15.14 0.77
C LEU A 142 -25.31 -14.84 -0.63
N THR A 143 -24.33 -15.60 -1.13
CA THR A 143 -23.70 -15.34 -2.44
C THR A 143 -23.67 -16.60 -3.30
N THR A 144 -24.21 -16.50 -4.52
CA THR A 144 -24.21 -17.63 -5.46
C THR A 144 -22.80 -17.89 -6.03
N ASP A 145 -22.51 -19.14 -6.43
CA ASP A 145 -21.25 -19.49 -7.10
C ASP A 145 -21.04 -18.64 -8.38
N ALA A 146 -22.13 -18.34 -9.09
CA ALA A 146 -22.09 -17.54 -10.31
C ALA A 146 -21.66 -16.08 -10.04
N GLU A 147 -22.18 -15.45 -8.99
CA GLU A 147 -21.79 -14.09 -8.58
C GLU A 147 -20.32 -14.05 -8.11
N ARG A 148 -19.87 -15.09 -7.39
CA ARG A 148 -18.47 -15.22 -6.96
C ARG A 148 -17.54 -15.31 -8.17
N LEU A 149 -17.83 -16.20 -9.11
CA LEU A 149 -17.05 -16.36 -10.35
C LEU A 149 -17.05 -15.09 -11.21
N ALA A 150 -18.20 -14.43 -11.35
CA ALA A 150 -18.30 -13.18 -12.10
C ALA A 150 -17.45 -12.06 -11.49
N SER A 151 -17.43 -11.95 -10.17
CA SER A 151 -16.62 -10.95 -9.44
C SER A 151 -15.13 -11.20 -9.61
N VAL A 152 -14.71 -12.47 -9.54
CA VAL A 152 -13.31 -12.89 -9.80
C VAL A 152 -12.93 -12.59 -11.25
N GLU A 153 -13.80 -12.89 -12.21
CA GLU A 153 -13.54 -12.62 -13.63
C GLU A 153 -13.43 -11.11 -13.89
N GLN A 154 -14.29 -10.29 -13.28
CA GLN A 154 -14.17 -8.83 -13.36
C GLN A 154 -12.81 -8.35 -12.82
N LEU A 155 -12.35 -8.89 -11.69
CA LEU A 155 -11.04 -8.56 -11.14
C LEU A 155 -9.91 -8.98 -12.10
N ARG A 156 -9.98 -10.19 -12.65
CA ARG A 156 -9.01 -10.70 -13.63
C ARG A 156 -8.93 -9.79 -14.85
N GLN A 157 -10.07 -9.38 -15.39
CA GLN A 157 -10.12 -8.46 -16.53
C GLN A 157 -9.48 -7.12 -16.18
N ARG A 158 -9.78 -6.55 -15.01
CA ARG A 158 -9.18 -5.28 -14.55
C ARG A 158 -7.66 -5.34 -14.42
N ILE A 159 -7.12 -6.46 -13.95
CA ILE A 159 -5.67 -6.63 -13.74
C ILE A 159 -4.97 -6.96 -15.07
N PHE A 160 -5.45 -7.98 -15.78
CA PHE A 160 -4.76 -8.56 -16.94
C PHE A 160 -4.99 -7.79 -18.24
N MET A 161 -6.10 -7.06 -18.35
CA MET A 161 -6.35 -6.16 -19.50
C MET A 161 -5.83 -4.74 -19.23
N SER A 162 -5.25 -4.48 -18.06
CA SER A 162 -4.60 -3.20 -17.82
C SER A 162 -3.48 -3.03 -18.85
N PRO A 163 -3.44 -1.90 -19.58
CA PRO A 163 -2.30 -1.60 -20.44
C PRO A 163 -1.02 -1.80 -19.64
N LYS A 164 -0.15 -2.66 -20.16
CA LYS A 164 1.23 -2.77 -19.71
C LYS A 164 1.88 -1.46 -20.13
N TYR A 165 1.72 -0.41 -19.32
CA TYR A 165 2.52 0.79 -19.51
C TYR A 165 3.96 0.31 -19.45
N VAL A 166 4.62 0.42 -20.59
CA VAL A 166 6.03 0.09 -20.71
C VAL A 166 6.72 1.00 -19.71
N ALA A 167 7.42 0.46 -18.71
CA ALA A 167 8.50 1.23 -18.12
C ALA A 167 9.41 1.58 -19.29
N ASN A 168 9.34 2.85 -19.70
CA ASN A 168 10.07 3.40 -20.82
C ASN A 168 9.55 2.97 -22.21
N GLU A 169 8.91 3.90 -22.91
CA GLU A 169 9.09 4.00 -24.38
C GLU A 169 10.58 4.19 -24.78
N ALA A 170 11.52 4.30 -23.82
CA ALA A 170 12.91 4.63 -24.07
C ALA A 170 13.87 3.43 -24.22
N HIS A 171 13.47 2.17 -23.98
CA HIS A 171 14.34 1.02 -24.23
C HIS A 171 13.60 -0.15 -24.88
N GLU A 172 13.80 -0.31 -26.19
CA GLU A 172 13.62 -1.59 -26.86
C GLU A 172 14.37 -2.68 -26.07
N GLY A 173 13.67 -3.75 -25.68
CA GLY A 173 14.29 -4.94 -25.08
C GLY A 173 14.16 -5.13 -23.56
N PHE A 174 13.37 -4.31 -22.84
CA PHE A 174 13.04 -4.61 -21.43
C PHE A 174 12.39 -5.99 -21.31
N ASN A 175 13.06 -6.89 -20.60
CA ASN A 175 12.67 -8.29 -20.44
C ASN A 175 12.71 -8.70 -18.97
N GLU A 176 12.25 -9.91 -18.66
CA GLU A 176 12.17 -10.41 -17.27
C GLU A 176 13.53 -10.44 -16.54
N LYS A 177 14.64 -10.64 -17.26
CA LYS A 177 15.98 -10.59 -16.66
C LYS A 177 16.36 -9.17 -16.27
N MET A 178 16.06 -8.19 -17.12
CA MET A 178 16.26 -6.76 -16.81
C MET A 178 15.33 -6.31 -15.69
N TRP A 179 14.10 -6.82 -15.64
CA TRP A 179 13.20 -6.59 -14.50
C TRP A 179 13.79 -7.13 -13.20
N SER A 180 14.37 -8.34 -13.19
CA SER A 180 15.04 -8.87 -12.01
C SER A 180 16.22 -7.99 -11.57
N GLN A 181 17.00 -7.44 -12.51
CA GLN A 181 18.09 -6.52 -12.22
C GLN A 181 17.58 -5.18 -11.66
N LEU A 182 16.47 -4.69 -12.18
CA LEU A 182 15.78 -3.51 -11.64
C LEU A 182 15.36 -3.72 -10.19
N VAL A 183 14.76 -4.88 -9.87
CA VAL A 183 14.38 -5.22 -8.49
C VAL A 183 15.58 -5.16 -7.55
N THR A 184 16.71 -5.75 -7.95
CA THR A 184 17.96 -5.69 -7.16
C THR A 184 18.45 -4.26 -7.00
N THR A 185 18.45 -3.47 -8.08
CA THR A 185 18.89 -2.07 -8.06
C THR A 185 18.05 -1.23 -7.08
N VAL A 186 16.72 -1.37 -7.13
CA VAL A 186 15.81 -0.66 -6.23
C VAL A 186 16.06 -1.05 -4.77
N LEU A 187 16.32 -2.33 -4.48
CA LEU A 187 16.66 -2.79 -3.14
C LEU A 187 17.98 -2.18 -2.63
N GLU A 188 19.00 -2.08 -3.48
CA GLU A 188 20.27 -1.43 -3.14
C GLU A 188 20.09 0.08 -2.90
N GLU A 189 19.27 0.75 -3.72
CA GLU A 189 18.93 2.16 -3.57
C GLU A 189 18.21 2.47 -2.25
N HIS A 190 17.39 1.55 -1.74
CA HIS A 190 16.71 1.74 -0.45
C HIS A 190 17.70 1.98 0.70
N HIS A 191 18.86 1.32 0.70
CA HIS A 191 19.89 1.53 1.71
C HIS A 191 20.49 2.95 1.67
N ASN A 192 20.52 3.57 0.50
CA ASN A 192 21.05 4.90 0.26
C ASN A 192 19.98 5.99 0.17
N ASN A 193 18.71 5.63 0.28
CA ASN A 193 17.60 6.57 0.17
C ASN A 193 17.61 7.56 1.34
N TYR A 194 17.75 8.84 1.00
CA TYR A 194 17.82 9.94 1.96
C TYR A 194 16.57 10.02 2.84
N PHE A 195 15.37 9.83 2.25
CA PHE A 195 14.12 9.96 2.97
C PHE A 195 13.89 8.82 3.94
N LEU A 196 14.22 7.58 3.55
CA LEU A 196 14.16 6.42 4.46
C LEU A 196 15.08 6.63 5.67
N ARG A 197 16.35 7.04 5.45
CA ARG A 197 17.28 7.34 6.55
C ARG A 197 16.78 8.47 7.44
N LYS A 198 16.20 9.52 6.86
CA LYS A 198 15.65 10.64 7.64
C LYS A 198 14.44 10.20 8.47
N TYR A 199 13.58 9.35 7.92
CA TYR A 199 12.44 8.77 8.62
C TYR A 199 12.89 7.94 9.82
N GLU A 200 13.85 7.03 9.61
CA GLU A 200 14.47 6.19 10.65
C GLU A 200 15.03 7.05 11.79
N ASN A 201 15.85 8.06 11.47
CA ASN A 201 16.41 8.99 12.46
C ASN A 201 15.35 9.77 13.25
N LEU A 202 14.27 10.23 12.60
CA LEU A 202 13.19 10.93 13.28
C LEU A 202 12.43 9.98 14.21
N SER A 203 12.23 8.74 13.76
CA SER A 203 11.52 7.74 14.53
C SER A 203 12.31 7.28 15.76
N GLU A 204 13.63 7.15 15.65
CA GLU A 204 14.51 6.90 16.78
C GLU A 204 14.44 8.02 17.80
N LYS A 205 14.55 9.29 17.36
CA LYS A 205 14.43 10.45 18.26
C LYS A 205 13.09 10.50 18.99
N TYR A 206 12.00 10.20 18.28
CA TYR A 206 10.68 10.13 18.87
C TYR A 206 10.57 9.03 19.94
N ASN A 207 11.13 7.85 19.65
CA ASN A 207 11.19 6.75 20.62
C ASN A 207 12.02 7.11 21.86
N LEU A 208 13.20 7.71 21.69
CA LEU A 208 13.99 8.19 22.82
C LEU A 208 13.21 9.19 23.68
N HIS A 209 12.52 10.14 23.05
CA HIS A 209 11.74 11.15 23.78
C HIS A 209 10.56 10.53 24.55
N ASN A 210 9.87 9.55 23.97
CA ASN A 210 8.81 8.82 24.67
C ASN A 210 9.33 7.96 25.82
N HIS A 211 10.48 7.30 25.66
CA HIS A 211 11.11 6.55 26.76
C HIS A 211 11.56 7.47 27.91
N ILE A 212 12.06 8.67 27.60
CA ILE A 212 12.42 9.69 28.60
C ILE A 212 11.15 10.18 29.32
N ASN A 213 10.08 10.51 28.59
CA ASN A 213 8.83 10.97 29.20
C ASN A 213 8.18 9.89 30.07
N VAL A 214 8.22 8.62 29.69
CA VAL A 214 7.71 7.51 30.52
C VAL A 214 8.58 7.31 31.77
N ALA A 215 9.91 7.44 31.66
CA ALA A 215 10.82 7.36 32.81
C ALA A 215 10.66 8.56 33.76
N GLU A 216 10.46 9.77 33.24
CA GLU A 216 10.17 10.97 34.01
C GLU A 216 8.78 10.91 34.69
N SER A 217 7.79 10.32 34.02
CA SER A 217 6.46 10.10 34.59
C SER A 217 6.50 9.05 35.72
N ALA A 218 7.20 7.93 35.50
CA ALA A 218 7.36 6.87 36.50
C ALA A 218 8.22 7.29 37.71
N SER A 219 9.21 8.17 37.51
CA SER A 219 10.00 8.75 38.61
C SER A 219 9.21 9.80 39.39
N LYS A 220 8.35 10.58 38.74
CA LYS A 220 7.39 11.46 39.43
C LYS A 220 6.38 10.67 40.24
N GLU A 221 5.79 9.59 39.71
CA GLU A 221 4.87 8.72 40.47
C GLU A 221 5.53 8.08 41.71
N LYS A 222 6.78 7.63 41.60
CA LYS A 222 7.55 7.14 42.77
C LYS A 222 7.76 8.21 43.83
N ASN A 223 7.97 9.46 43.43
CA ASN A 223 8.11 10.58 44.36
C ASN A 223 6.78 10.97 45.01
N TYR A 224 5.63 10.80 44.36
CA TYR A 224 4.32 11.03 44.98
C TYR A 224 3.94 9.94 46.01
N LEU A 225 4.38 8.70 45.79
CA LEU A 225 4.16 7.60 46.74
C LEU A 225 5.04 7.68 47.99
N SER A 226 6.15 8.43 47.96
CA SER A 226 7.01 8.63 49.15
C SER A 226 6.52 9.72 50.11
N PHE A 227 5.46 10.46 49.80
CA PHE A 227 4.89 11.51 50.68
C PHE A 227 3.62 11.07 51.41
N ILE A 228 3.18 9.81 51.29
CA ILE A 228 1.97 9.30 51.97
C ILE A 228 2.30 8.49 53.23
N ASP A 229 3.57 8.16 53.49
CA ASP A 229 4.00 7.50 54.72
C ASP A 229 4.73 8.46 55.67
N THR A 230 3.96 9.32 56.37
CA THR A 230 4.32 9.89 57.68
C THR A 230 3.07 10.23 58.47
#